data_AF-A0AAD5HZC8-F1
#
_entry.id   AF-A0AAD5HZC8-F1
#
_cell.length_a   1.000
_cell.length_b   1.000
_cell.length_c   1.000
_cell.angle_alpha   90.00
_cell.angle_beta   90.00
_cell.angle_gamma   90.00
#
_symmetry.space_group_name_H-M   'P 1'
#
loop_
_entity.id
_entity.type
_entity.pdbx_description
1 polymer ?
#
loop_
_entity_poly.entity_id
_entity_poly.type
_entity_poly.pdbx_seq_one_letter_code
_entity_poly.pdbx_strand_id
1 'polypeptide(L)'
;MSTSSWNPVDRQVLDIGGSELDTAFASHLPAAIAGKDWFPKELAYIKGMEKWCAIANRSYQTTDELSIIESTAQEVVAQLPSGTCIIDMGAADSFKFAPYAQEFIAQNKECTYVPLDLSESSLIRHIDNVKEAFPSMKCVGLWGSFQQGDRFFHNIPQGRLFLSLGSIFYNAPDDMCVDRCAEFRRHLASSDRLIVGQDAPSASESHSAQSSYQTDEYAAFFVRYLEGIQGHAGIVADAKSAWAYESKMDKAMHFFKVTALKDMVCKNFDGYKISAGTTYKMFPSWKRAEDEVHEITKKEGLSVKTLGKAKNSGMCQYLIGPQ
;
A
#
# COMPACT_ATOMS: atom_id res chain seq x y z
N MET A 1 -1.90 30.63 -11.28
CA MET A 1 -2.37 30.10 -9.98
C MET A 1 -1.16 30.06 -9.06
N SER A 2 -1.23 30.71 -7.90
CA SER A 2 -0.12 30.76 -6.94
C SER A 2 0.22 29.33 -6.53
N THR A 3 1.37 28.81 -6.96
CA THR A 3 1.92 27.58 -6.39
C THR A 3 2.23 27.90 -4.93
N SER A 4 1.38 27.44 -4.02
CA SER A 4 1.70 27.42 -2.60
C SER A 4 3.07 26.76 -2.46
N SER A 5 4.09 27.53 -2.10
CA SER A 5 5.43 27.03 -1.84
C SER A 5 5.32 25.93 -0.80
N TRP A 6 5.86 24.73 -1.08
CA TRP A 6 5.98 23.65 -0.10
C TRP A 6 6.68 24.17 1.17
N ASN A 7 5.88 24.47 2.20
CA ASN A 7 6.37 24.89 3.50
C ASN A 7 5.50 24.27 4.62
N PRO A 8 5.36 22.94 4.67
CA PRO A 8 4.56 22.29 5.70
C PRO A 8 5.17 22.49 7.09
N VAL A 9 4.36 22.43 8.14
CA VAL A 9 4.84 22.50 9.53
C VAL A 9 5.29 21.10 9.98
N ASP A 10 6.35 21.00 10.79
CA ASP A 10 6.77 19.70 11.35
C ASP A 10 5.63 19.08 12.17
N ARG A 11 5.46 17.76 12.07
CA ARG A 11 4.36 16.95 12.64
C ARG A 11 2.96 17.26 12.09
N GLN A 12 2.83 18.07 11.05
CA GLN A 12 1.53 18.35 10.45
C GLN A 12 1.00 17.13 9.69
N VAL A 13 -0.30 16.85 9.83
CA VAL A 13 -1.04 15.98 8.90
C VAL A 13 -1.85 16.86 7.97
N LEU A 14 -1.60 16.75 6.68
CA LEU A 14 -2.32 17.44 5.61
C LEU A 14 -3.44 16.53 5.11
N ASP A 15 -4.68 16.97 5.23
CA ASP A 15 -5.79 16.33 4.54
C ASP A 15 -5.73 16.68 3.05
N ILE A 16 -5.40 15.68 2.22
CA ILE A 16 -5.34 15.80 0.76
C ILE A 16 -6.57 15.16 0.08
N GLY A 17 -7.63 14.93 0.86
CA GLY A 17 -8.86 14.23 0.48
C GLY A 17 -9.15 13.00 1.33
N GLY A 18 -8.40 12.79 2.40
CA GLY A 18 -8.54 11.69 3.35
C GLY A 18 -9.89 11.68 4.05
N SER A 19 -10.43 12.84 4.40
CA SER A 19 -11.73 12.99 5.08
C SER A 19 -12.93 12.45 4.29
N GLU A 20 -12.79 12.34 2.96
CA GLU A 20 -13.86 11.89 2.07
C GLU A 20 -13.73 10.41 1.64
N LEU A 21 -12.67 9.71 2.08
CA LEU A 21 -12.33 8.37 1.59
C LEU A 21 -13.37 7.30 1.91
N ASP A 22 -13.88 7.27 3.15
CA ASP A 22 -14.83 6.23 3.58
C ASP A 22 -16.09 6.26 2.71
N THR A 23 -16.59 7.46 2.40
CA THR A 23 -17.73 7.68 1.50
C THR A 23 -17.38 7.35 0.06
N ALA A 24 -16.22 7.80 -0.43
CA ALA A 24 -15.80 7.57 -1.81
C ALA A 24 -15.69 6.07 -2.13
N PHE A 25 -15.02 5.28 -1.28
CA PHE A 25 -14.89 3.84 -1.49
C PHE A 25 -16.21 3.09 -1.26
N ALA A 26 -17.06 3.55 -0.34
CA ALA A 26 -18.37 2.96 -0.12
C ALA A 26 -19.27 3.04 -1.37
N SER A 27 -19.09 4.05 -2.22
CA SER A 27 -19.87 4.22 -3.46
C SER A 27 -19.67 3.08 -4.48
N HIS A 28 -18.59 2.29 -4.38
CA HIS A 28 -18.32 1.14 -5.25
C HIS A 28 -18.98 -0.16 -4.75
N LEU A 29 -19.39 -0.21 -3.48
CA LEU A 29 -19.94 -1.41 -2.87
C LEU A 29 -21.20 -1.96 -3.56
N PRO A 30 -22.15 -1.16 -4.07
CA PRO A 30 -23.31 -1.70 -4.79
C PRO A 30 -22.92 -2.55 -6.01
N ALA A 31 -21.95 -2.09 -6.81
CA ALA A 31 -21.47 -2.83 -7.98
C ALA A 31 -20.71 -4.10 -7.57
N ALA A 32 -19.87 -4.01 -6.53
CA ALA A 32 -19.13 -5.15 -6.00
C ALA A 32 -20.05 -6.25 -5.44
N ILE A 33 -21.06 -5.87 -4.64
CA ILE A 33 -22.06 -6.78 -4.09
C ILE A 33 -22.93 -7.41 -5.19
N ALA A 34 -23.20 -6.67 -6.27
CA ALA A 34 -23.88 -7.20 -7.44
C ALA A 34 -22.99 -8.12 -8.31
N GLY A 35 -21.73 -8.35 -7.92
CA GLY A 35 -20.77 -9.16 -8.67
C GLY A 35 -20.29 -8.52 -9.97
N LYS A 36 -20.43 -7.19 -10.10
CA LYS A 36 -20.06 -6.43 -11.30
C LYS A 36 -18.72 -5.71 -11.18
N ASP A 37 -18.15 -5.66 -9.98
CA ASP A 37 -16.88 -4.99 -9.69
C ASP A 37 -16.15 -5.67 -8.52
N TRP A 38 -14.92 -5.23 -8.24
CA TRP A 38 -14.15 -5.64 -7.08
C TRP A 38 -14.58 -4.88 -5.82
N PHE A 39 -14.52 -5.56 -4.67
CA PHE A 39 -14.63 -4.86 -3.40
C PHE A 39 -13.40 -3.97 -3.18
N PRO A 40 -13.57 -2.72 -2.71
CA PRO A 40 -12.46 -1.79 -2.48
C PRO A 40 -11.58 -2.32 -1.35
N LYS A 41 -10.29 -2.56 -1.63
CA LYS A 41 -9.32 -3.04 -0.63
C LYS A 41 -9.06 -1.97 0.44
N GLU A 42 -9.17 -0.71 0.06
CA GLU A 42 -8.99 0.49 0.87
C GLU A 42 -9.91 0.50 2.09
N LEU A 43 -11.15 0.00 1.94
CA LEU A 43 -12.08 -0.11 3.06
C LEU A 43 -11.59 -1.10 4.12
N ALA A 44 -10.88 -2.16 3.74
CA ALA A 44 -10.26 -3.09 4.70
C ALA A 44 -9.20 -2.37 5.55
N TYR A 45 -8.37 -1.53 4.92
CA TYR A 45 -7.35 -0.75 5.64
C TYR A 45 -7.97 0.33 6.52
N ILE A 46 -8.97 1.09 6.05
CA ILE A 46 -9.65 2.11 6.86
C ILE A 46 -10.30 1.50 8.11
N LYS A 47 -10.98 0.35 7.97
CA LYS A 47 -11.69 -0.29 9.08
C LYS A 47 -10.81 -1.20 9.94
N GLY A 48 -9.68 -1.65 9.39
CA GLY A 48 -8.82 -2.67 9.97
C GLY A 48 -7.37 -2.25 10.22
N MET A 49 -7.02 -0.95 10.13
CA MET A 49 -5.62 -0.48 10.14
C MET A 49 -4.79 -1.05 11.29
N GLU A 50 -5.31 -1.06 12.51
CA GLU A 50 -4.62 -1.62 13.67
C GLU A 50 -4.23 -3.10 13.47
N LYS A 51 -5.13 -3.88 12.86
CA LYS A 51 -4.88 -5.31 12.54
C LYS A 51 -3.94 -5.44 11.36
N TRP A 52 -4.02 -4.56 10.38
CA TRP A 52 -3.05 -4.49 9.29
C TRP A 52 -1.63 -4.22 9.80
N CYS A 53 -1.45 -3.27 10.72
CA CYS A 53 -0.13 -3.02 11.33
C CYS A 53 0.41 -4.27 12.06
N ALA A 54 -0.45 -5.01 12.77
CA ALA A 54 -0.06 -6.26 13.42
C ALA A 54 0.37 -7.35 12.41
N ILE A 55 -0.35 -7.48 11.29
CA ILE A 55 0.00 -8.37 10.18
C ILE A 55 1.35 -7.95 9.58
N ALA A 56 1.48 -6.68 9.22
CA ALA A 56 2.67 -6.14 8.56
C ALA A 56 3.92 -6.34 9.42
N ASN A 57 3.83 -6.11 10.73
CA ASN A 57 4.95 -6.28 11.67
C ASN A 57 5.46 -7.72 11.79
N ARG A 58 4.65 -8.72 11.44
CA ARG A 58 5.00 -10.15 11.50
C ARG A 58 5.21 -10.78 10.12
N SER A 59 5.00 -10.02 9.05
CA SER A 59 5.09 -10.53 7.68
C SER A 59 6.54 -10.74 7.27
N TYR A 60 6.84 -11.89 6.65
CA TYR A 60 8.14 -12.13 6.04
C TYR A 60 8.46 -11.08 4.97
N GLN A 61 7.44 -10.55 4.26
CA GLN A 61 7.65 -9.51 3.26
C GLN A 61 8.25 -8.25 3.89
N THR A 62 7.88 -7.93 5.12
CA THR A 62 8.42 -6.78 5.85
C THR A 62 9.87 -7.03 6.26
N THR A 63 10.17 -8.17 6.89
CA THR A 63 11.52 -8.48 7.35
C THR A 63 12.50 -8.66 6.20
N ASP A 64 12.06 -9.33 5.14
CA ASP A 64 12.90 -9.67 4.01
C ASP A 64 13.16 -8.44 3.12
N GLU A 65 12.15 -7.60 2.90
CA GLU A 65 12.36 -6.32 2.21
C GLU A 65 13.28 -5.40 3.00
N LEU A 66 13.13 -5.34 4.33
CA LEU A 66 14.01 -4.53 5.18
C LEU A 66 15.48 -4.97 5.04
N SER A 67 15.74 -6.28 4.97
CA SER A 67 17.11 -6.79 4.77
C SER A 67 17.75 -6.32 3.46
N ILE A 68 16.94 -6.19 2.39
CA ILE A 68 17.41 -5.64 1.12
C ILE A 68 17.69 -4.16 1.27
N ILE A 69 16.76 -3.41 1.87
CA ILE A 69 16.89 -1.97 2.12
C ILE A 69 18.18 -1.67 2.88
N GLU A 70 18.44 -2.36 3.99
CA GLU A 70 19.64 -2.18 4.82
C GLU A 70 20.93 -2.39 4.03
N SER A 71 20.92 -3.32 3.06
CA SER A 71 22.09 -3.60 2.22
C SER A 71 22.30 -2.60 1.07
N THR A 72 21.27 -1.84 0.68
CA THR A 72 21.31 -0.99 -0.53
C THR A 72 21.06 0.49 -0.28
N ALA A 73 20.53 0.88 0.89
CA ALA A 73 20.13 2.25 1.20
C ALA A 73 21.28 3.25 1.02
N GLN A 74 22.50 2.90 1.41
CA GLN A 74 23.67 3.76 1.29
C GLN A 74 23.91 4.21 -0.15
N GLU A 75 23.91 3.26 -1.10
CA GLU A 75 24.13 3.52 -2.52
C GLU A 75 23.00 4.33 -3.15
N VAL A 76 21.76 4.04 -2.75
CA VAL A 76 20.57 4.77 -3.22
C VAL A 76 20.66 6.23 -2.76
N VAL A 77 20.90 6.47 -1.48
CA VAL A 77 20.96 7.82 -0.89
C VAL A 77 22.17 8.61 -1.39
N ALA A 78 23.28 7.96 -1.72
CA ALA A 78 24.46 8.61 -2.29
C ALA A 78 24.13 9.42 -3.56
N GLN A 79 23.18 8.94 -4.38
CA GLN A 79 22.77 9.57 -5.63
C GLN A 79 21.71 10.68 -5.46
N LEU A 80 21.13 10.82 -4.27
CA LEU A 80 20.06 11.78 -4.02
C LEU A 80 20.62 13.10 -3.44
N PRO A 81 20.02 14.26 -3.77
CA PRO A 81 20.47 15.55 -3.27
C PRO A 81 20.11 15.75 -1.78
N SER A 82 20.82 16.65 -1.10
CA SER A 82 20.37 17.17 0.20
C SER A 82 19.06 17.94 0.03
N GLY A 83 18.19 17.87 1.04
CA GLY A 83 16.82 18.41 0.99
C GLY A 83 15.79 17.45 0.40
N THR A 84 16.14 16.18 0.22
CA THR A 84 15.24 15.19 -0.41
C THR A 84 13.98 14.93 0.44
N CYS A 85 12.82 14.87 -0.21
CA CYS A 85 11.59 14.39 0.44
C CYS A 85 11.43 12.88 0.23
N ILE A 86 11.42 12.10 1.32
CA ILE A 86 11.12 10.66 1.31
C ILE A 86 9.59 10.52 1.40
N ILE A 87 8.94 10.18 0.29
CA ILE A 87 7.47 10.06 0.19
C ILE A 87 7.10 8.58 0.29
N ASP A 88 6.60 8.16 1.44
CA ASP A 88 6.26 6.75 1.72
C ASP A 88 4.78 6.48 1.48
N MET A 89 4.46 5.80 0.38
CA MET A 89 3.10 5.56 -0.06
C MET A 89 2.57 4.26 0.53
N GLY A 90 1.63 4.39 1.47
CA GLY A 90 1.09 3.27 2.24
C GLY A 90 1.96 2.96 3.45
N ALA A 91 2.39 4.01 4.15
CA ALA A 91 3.34 3.94 5.25
C ALA A 91 2.81 3.11 6.43
N ALA A 92 1.48 3.11 6.65
CA ALA A 92 0.81 2.53 7.81
C ALA A 92 1.47 2.95 9.14
N ASP A 93 2.19 2.02 9.79
CA ASP A 93 3.05 2.29 10.95
C ASP A 93 4.43 1.64 10.76
N SER A 94 4.88 1.53 9.51
CA SER A 94 6.08 0.78 9.11
C SER A 94 7.33 1.63 9.21
N PHE A 95 8.41 1.06 9.74
CA PHE A 95 9.73 1.69 9.82
C PHE A 95 10.65 1.32 8.64
N LYS A 96 10.13 0.78 7.54
CA LYS A 96 10.96 0.42 6.39
C LYS A 96 11.65 1.61 5.72
N PHE A 97 11.15 2.84 5.91
CA PHE A 97 11.84 4.05 5.46
C PHE A 97 13.12 4.35 6.27
N ALA A 98 13.22 3.84 7.51
CA ALA A 98 14.20 4.26 8.50
C ALA A 98 15.66 4.10 8.04
N PRO A 99 16.08 3.01 7.36
CA PRO A 99 17.46 2.90 6.88
C PRO A 99 17.81 3.99 5.84
N TYR A 100 16.85 4.39 4.99
CA TYR A 100 17.07 5.52 4.08
C TYR A 100 17.30 6.82 4.85
N ALA A 101 16.47 7.10 5.87
CA ALA A 101 16.63 8.30 6.69
C ALA A 101 17.97 8.30 7.46
N GLN A 102 18.39 7.15 7.99
CA GLN A 102 19.69 6.97 8.63
C GLN A 102 20.84 7.27 7.67
N GLU A 103 20.75 6.82 6.42
CA GLU A 103 21.75 7.10 5.40
C GLU A 103 21.81 8.57 4.98
N PHE A 104 20.67 9.27 4.93
CA PHE A 104 20.66 10.72 4.72
C PHE A 104 21.45 11.43 5.83
N ILE A 105 21.19 11.06 7.09
CA ILE A 105 21.89 11.60 8.26
C ILE A 105 23.38 11.27 8.21
N ALA A 106 23.75 10.00 7.96
CA ALA A 106 25.15 9.55 7.91
C ALA A 106 25.96 10.25 6.82
N GLN A 107 25.30 10.60 5.71
CA GLN A 107 25.91 11.31 4.58
C GLN A 107 25.83 12.84 4.70
N ASN A 108 25.38 13.37 5.85
CA ASN A 108 25.19 14.81 6.11
C ASN A 108 24.27 15.50 5.08
N LYS A 109 23.20 14.81 4.68
CA LYS A 109 22.16 15.32 3.79
C LYS A 109 20.87 15.53 4.57
N GLU A 110 20.25 16.69 4.39
CA GLU A 110 18.94 16.96 4.95
C GLU A 110 17.88 16.12 4.22
N CYS A 111 16.88 15.65 4.95
CA CYS A 111 15.69 15.03 4.36
C CYS A 111 14.43 15.37 5.15
N THR A 112 13.28 15.29 4.48
CA THR A 112 11.95 15.36 5.09
C THR A 112 11.24 14.04 4.83
N TYR A 113 10.66 13.43 5.86
CA TYR A 113 9.83 12.24 5.71
C TYR A 113 8.36 12.62 5.54
N VAL A 114 7.71 12.03 4.54
CA VAL A 114 6.36 12.37 4.09
C VAL A 114 5.53 11.09 3.95
N PRO A 115 5.02 10.52 5.06
CA PRO A 115 4.16 9.34 4.99
C PRO A 115 2.77 9.69 4.41
N LEU A 116 2.31 8.90 3.45
CA LEU A 116 0.98 8.98 2.84
C LEU A 116 0.17 7.74 3.22
N ASP A 117 -1.00 7.93 3.83
CA ASP A 117 -1.88 6.81 4.19
C ASP A 117 -3.37 7.20 4.27
N LEU A 118 -4.25 6.19 4.29
CA LEU A 118 -5.70 6.30 4.35
C LEU A 118 -6.21 6.62 5.76
N SER A 119 -5.44 6.27 6.81
CA SER A 119 -5.86 6.42 8.22
C SER A 119 -5.16 7.60 8.89
N GLU A 120 -5.90 8.67 9.16
CA GLU A 120 -5.40 9.86 9.88
C GLU A 120 -4.83 9.49 11.26
N SER A 121 -5.56 8.69 12.03
CA SER A 121 -5.11 8.28 13.38
C SER A 121 -3.87 7.42 13.35
N SER A 122 -3.69 6.57 12.33
CA SER A 122 -2.44 5.83 12.13
C SER A 122 -1.29 6.76 11.74
N LEU A 123 -1.52 7.74 10.86
CA LEU A 123 -0.52 8.74 10.49
C LEU A 123 -0.06 9.56 11.69
N ILE A 124 -0.98 10.05 12.53
CA ILE A 124 -0.63 10.82 13.74
C ILE A 124 0.28 9.98 14.65
N ARG A 125 -0.12 8.74 14.95
CA ARG A 125 0.68 7.82 15.78
C ARG A 125 2.04 7.53 15.13
N HIS A 126 2.06 7.26 13.84
CA HIS A 126 3.29 6.97 13.11
C HIS A 126 4.25 8.17 13.14
N ILE A 127 3.76 9.39 12.92
CA ILE A 127 4.56 10.62 13.01
C ILE A 127 5.18 10.75 14.40
N ASP A 128 4.42 10.52 15.47
CA ASP A 128 4.98 10.57 16.83
C ASP A 128 6.10 9.56 17.02
N ASN A 129 5.91 8.30 16.60
CA ASN A 129 6.94 7.27 16.63
C ASN A 129 8.19 7.68 15.83
N VAL A 130 8.00 8.27 14.64
CA VAL A 130 9.11 8.77 13.82
C VAL A 130 9.85 9.90 14.52
N LYS A 131 9.16 10.80 15.22
CA LYS A 131 9.79 11.90 15.94
C LYS A 131 10.53 11.44 17.20
N GLU A 132 10.15 10.32 17.80
CA GLU A 132 10.95 9.68 18.85
C GLU A 132 12.25 9.10 18.29
N ALA A 133 12.18 8.41 17.15
CA ALA A 133 13.35 7.79 16.52
C ALA A 133 14.28 8.79 15.80
N PHE A 134 13.72 9.85 15.21
CA PHE A 134 14.42 10.86 14.42
C PHE A 134 14.00 12.29 14.83
N PRO A 135 14.41 12.77 16.02
CA PRO A 135 13.90 14.03 16.58
C PRO A 135 14.15 15.27 15.71
N SER A 136 15.27 15.30 14.98
CA SER A 136 15.65 16.43 14.11
C SER A 136 15.07 16.35 12.70
N MET A 137 14.59 15.18 12.25
CA MET A 137 14.05 15.03 10.91
C MET A 137 12.65 15.61 10.84
N LYS A 138 12.39 16.45 9.82
CA LYS A 138 11.05 16.97 9.57
C LYS A 138 10.13 15.85 9.09
N CYS A 139 8.94 15.74 9.66
CA CYS A 139 7.96 14.71 9.33
C CYS A 139 6.59 15.34 9.06
N VAL A 140 5.97 15.02 7.91
CA VAL A 140 4.70 15.62 7.46
C VAL A 140 3.79 14.55 6.86
N GLY A 141 2.68 14.26 7.52
CA GLY A 141 1.71 13.27 7.03
C GLY A 141 0.85 13.81 5.89
N LEU A 142 0.56 12.95 4.91
CA LEU A 142 -0.45 13.17 3.89
C LEU A 142 -1.60 12.18 4.14
N TRP A 143 -2.77 12.68 4.51
CA TRP A 143 -3.95 11.86 4.71
C TRP A 143 -4.78 11.81 3.43
N GLY A 144 -4.77 10.65 2.77
CA GLY A 144 -5.44 10.44 1.49
C GLY A 144 -5.10 9.12 0.80
N SER A 145 -5.76 8.85 -0.32
CA SER A 145 -5.45 7.72 -1.20
C SER A 145 -4.24 8.00 -2.10
N PHE A 146 -3.75 6.97 -2.79
CA PHE A 146 -2.71 7.15 -3.81
C PHE A 146 -3.13 8.11 -4.91
N GLN A 147 -4.36 8.00 -5.42
CA GLN A 147 -4.87 8.90 -6.46
C GLN A 147 -4.93 10.37 -5.99
N GLN A 148 -5.17 10.60 -4.70
CA GLN A 148 -5.08 11.93 -4.11
C GLN A 148 -3.62 12.39 -3.99
N GLY A 149 -2.73 11.48 -3.59
CA GLY A 149 -1.28 11.68 -3.62
C GLY A 149 -0.76 12.09 -4.99
N ASP A 150 -1.17 11.40 -6.06
CA ASP A 150 -0.75 11.69 -7.43
C ASP A 150 -1.10 13.12 -7.86
N ARG A 151 -2.28 13.61 -7.43
CA ARG A 151 -2.68 15.01 -7.62
C ARG A 151 -1.90 15.98 -6.74
N PHE A 152 -1.40 15.53 -5.60
CA PHE A 152 -0.73 16.37 -4.62
C PHE A 152 0.78 16.49 -4.85
N PHE A 153 1.45 15.46 -5.38
CA PHE A 153 2.91 15.37 -5.45
C PHE A 153 3.59 16.52 -6.19
N HIS A 154 2.91 17.21 -7.12
CA HIS A 154 3.46 18.38 -7.81
C HIS A 154 3.68 19.58 -6.88
N ASN A 155 3.07 19.58 -5.70
CA ASN A 155 3.28 20.61 -4.68
C ASN A 155 4.56 20.36 -3.88
N ILE A 156 5.15 19.16 -3.95
CA ILE A 156 6.40 18.81 -3.27
C ILE A 156 7.58 19.09 -4.21
N PRO A 157 8.66 19.77 -3.76
CA PRO A 157 9.83 20.06 -4.57
C PRO A 157 10.47 18.78 -5.13
N GLN A 158 11.11 18.91 -6.29
CA GLN A 158 11.89 17.84 -6.91
C GLN A 158 13.08 17.45 -6.03
N GLY A 159 13.64 16.26 -6.27
CA GLY A 159 14.54 15.59 -5.33
C GLY A 159 13.71 14.76 -4.35
N ARG A 160 12.88 13.87 -4.89
CA ARG A 160 11.96 13.01 -4.13
C ARG A 160 12.40 11.56 -4.23
N LEU A 161 12.37 10.88 -3.08
CA LEU A 161 12.48 9.44 -3.00
C LEU A 161 11.09 8.90 -2.70
N PHE A 162 10.39 8.43 -3.72
CA PHE A 162 9.13 7.74 -3.55
C PHE A 162 9.38 6.31 -3.09
N LEU A 163 8.63 5.85 -2.10
CA LEU A 163 8.65 4.48 -1.62
C LEU A 163 7.28 3.84 -1.86
N SER A 164 7.26 2.71 -2.56
CA SER A 164 6.10 1.82 -2.65
C SER A 164 6.54 0.43 -2.21
N LEU A 165 6.53 0.23 -0.90
CA LEU A 165 7.12 -0.94 -0.26
C LEU A 165 6.06 -1.99 0.04
N GLY A 166 6.48 -3.24 0.25
CA GLY A 166 5.58 -4.31 0.67
C GLY A 166 4.64 -4.81 -0.44
N SER A 167 5.11 -4.81 -1.70
CA SER A 167 4.38 -5.39 -2.83
C SER A 167 3.06 -4.69 -3.13
N ILE A 168 3.06 -3.36 -3.14
CA ILE A 168 1.88 -2.53 -3.42
C ILE A 168 1.83 -2.07 -4.89
N PHE A 169 2.96 -1.60 -5.44
CA PHE A 169 2.98 -0.91 -6.74
C PHE A 169 2.44 -1.75 -7.90
N TYR A 170 2.83 -3.02 -7.97
CA TYR A 170 2.37 -3.94 -9.01
C TYR A 170 1.28 -4.92 -8.54
N ASN A 171 0.55 -4.55 -7.49
CA ASN A 171 -0.51 -5.36 -6.90
C ASN A 171 -1.88 -5.17 -7.59
N ALA A 172 -1.90 -5.32 -8.91
CA ALA A 172 -3.07 -5.12 -9.75
C ALA A 172 -2.96 -5.98 -11.02
N PRO A 173 -4.02 -6.09 -11.84
CA PRO A 173 -3.92 -6.59 -13.21
C PRO A 173 -2.91 -5.81 -14.06
N ASP A 174 -2.47 -6.40 -15.18
CA ASP A 174 -1.35 -5.90 -15.99
C ASP A 174 -1.59 -4.50 -16.57
N ASP A 175 -2.80 -4.25 -17.07
CA ASP A 175 -3.23 -2.95 -17.59
C ASP A 175 -3.18 -1.85 -16.52
N MET A 176 -3.64 -2.15 -15.30
CA MET A 176 -3.54 -1.23 -14.17
C MET A 176 -2.09 -0.98 -13.73
N CYS A 177 -1.22 -1.98 -13.82
CA CYS A 177 0.22 -1.81 -13.57
C CYS A 177 0.88 -0.90 -14.63
N VAL A 178 0.51 -1.08 -15.90
CA VAL A 178 0.93 -0.20 -17.00
C VAL A 178 0.48 1.24 -16.74
N ASP A 179 -0.79 1.45 -16.41
CA ASP A 179 -1.33 2.78 -16.08
C ASP A 179 -0.58 3.41 -14.89
N ARG A 180 -0.25 2.61 -13.87
CA ARG A 180 0.51 3.08 -12.71
C ARG A 180 1.93 3.50 -13.07
N CYS A 181 2.62 2.75 -13.93
CA CYS A 181 3.92 3.14 -14.46
C CYS A 181 3.84 4.43 -15.31
N ALA A 182 2.85 4.53 -16.19
CA ALA A 182 2.63 5.72 -17.02
C ALA A 182 2.32 6.97 -16.17
N GLU A 183 1.60 6.80 -15.07
CA GLU A 183 1.38 7.84 -14.07
C GLU A 183 2.66 8.24 -13.36
N PHE A 184 3.44 7.29 -12.85
CA PHE A 184 4.70 7.59 -12.18
C PHE A 184 5.75 8.24 -13.07
N ARG A 185 5.79 7.89 -14.36
CA ARG A 185 6.61 8.61 -15.34
C ARG A 185 6.30 10.09 -15.41
N ARG A 186 5.05 10.50 -15.22
CA ARG A 186 4.66 11.92 -15.18
C ARG A 186 5.05 12.60 -13.86
N HIS A 187 5.24 11.82 -12.80
CA HIS A 187 5.67 12.35 -11.51
C HIS A 187 7.19 12.51 -11.43
N LEU A 188 7.98 11.59 -11.96
CA LEU A 188 9.43 11.56 -11.76
C LEU A 188 10.19 12.60 -12.60
N ALA A 189 10.87 13.53 -11.92
CA ALA A 189 11.92 14.36 -12.50
C ALA A 189 13.27 13.62 -12.49
N SER A 190 14.29 14.18 -13.17
CA SER A 190 15.64 13.59 -13.25
C SER A 190 16.31 13.34 -11.89
N SER A 191 15.99 14.15 -10.88
CA SER A 191 16.48 14.02 -9.50
C SER A 191 15.63 13.12 -8.61
N ASP A 192 14.49 12.64 -9.10
CA ASP A 192 13.58 11.79 -8.33
C ASP A 192 13.88 10.31 -8.56
N ARG A 193 13.59 9.49 -7.56
CA ARG A 193 13.67 8.03 -7.63
C ARG A 193 12.42 7.41 -7.03
N LEU A 194 12.06 6.24 -7.51
CA LEU A 194 11.03 5.39 -6.94
C LEU A 194 11.68 4.07 -6.51
N ILE A 195 11.46 3.68 -5.25
CA ILE A 195 11.76 2.35 -4.74
C ILE A 195 10.48 1.54 -4.73
N VAL A 196 10.51 0.37 -5.36
CA VAL A 196 9.41 -0.58 -5.32
C VAL A 196 9.90 -1.89 -4.70
N GLY A 197 9.22 -2.36 -3.67
CA GLY A 197 9.30 -3.76 -3.27
C GLY A 197 8.19 -4.57 -3.92
N GLN A 198 8.50 -5.76 -4.42
CA GLN A 198 7.54 -6.67 -5.03
C GLN A 198 7.81 -8.10 -4.59
N ASP A 199 6.75 -8.78 -4.17
CA ASP A 199 6.81 -10.19 -3.79
C ASP A 199 6.50 -11.10 -4.99
N ALA A 200 7.34 -12.11 -5.17
CA ALA A 200 7.38 -13.01 -6.31
C ALA A 200 7.74 -14.46 -5.89
N PRO A 201 6.95 -15.12 -5.02
CA PRO A 201 7.28 -16.44 -4.53
C PRO A 201 7.38 -17.44 -5.69
N SER A 202 8.44 -18.24 -5.68
CA SER A 202 8.59 -19.39 -6.57
C SER A 202 7.52 -20.46 -6.31
N ALA A 203 7.46 -21.47 -7.17
CA ALA A 203 6.57 -22.62 -6.97
C ALA A 203 6.82 -23.32 -5.62
N SER A 204 8.08 -23.40 -5.17
CA SER A 204 8.45 -23.97 -3.86
C SER A 204 8.08 -23.07 -2.68
N GLU A 205 7.99 -21.75 -2.86
CA GLU A 205 7.65 -20.79 -1.80
C GLU A 205 6.14 -20.51 -1.73
N SER A 206 5.40 -20.85 -2.79
CA SER A 206 3.96 -20.53 -2.94
C SER A 206 3.11 -21.02 -1.78
N HIS A 207 3.43 -22.19 -1.19
CA HIS A 207 2.69 -22.69 -0.04
C HIS A 207 2.89 -21.80 1.21
N SER A 208 4.14 -21.48 1.56
CA SER A 208 4.45 -20.59 2.67
C SER A 208 3.88 -19.18 2.46
N ALA A 209 3.96 -18.68 1.22
CA ALA A 209 3.39 -17.40 0.83
C ALA A 209 1.85 -17.39 0.92
N GLN A 210 1.17 -18.51 0.65
CA GLN A 210 -0.27 -18.62 0.89
C GLN A 210 -0.59 -18.69 2.39
N SER A 211 0.18 -19.49 3.14
CA SER A 211 0.00 -19.66 4.58
C SER A 211 0.19 -18.37 5.38
N SER A 212 0.96 -17.40 4.87
CA SER A 212 1.07 -16.08 5.51
C SER A 212 -0.24 -15.28 5.56
N TYR A 213 -1.25 -15.66 4.77
CA TYR A 213 -2.59 -15.08 4.82
C TYR A 213 -3.55 -15.82 5.76
N GLN A 214 -3.08 -16.86 6.46
CA GLN A 214 -3.88 -17.77 7.29
C GLN A 214 -3.51 -17.62 8.78
N THR A 215 -3.45 -16.39 9.28
CA THR A 215 -3.16 -16.10 10.69
C THR A 215 -4.39 -15.53 11.42
N ASP A 216 -4.37 -15.55 12.75
CA ASP A 216 -5.42 -14.96 13.58
C ASP A 216 -5.53 -13.43 13.36
N GLU A 217 -4.42 -12.75 13.09
CA GLU A 217 -4.42 -11.32 12.75
C GLU A 217 -5.09 -11.06 11.40
N TYR A 218 -4.83 -11.89 10.38
CA TYR A 218 -5.55 -11.83 9.10
C TYR A 218 -7.03 -12.11 9.29
N ALA A 219 -7.38 -13.08 10.14
CA ALA A 219 -8.77 -13.36 10.47
C ALA A 219 -9.47 -12.16 11.10
N ALA A 220 -8.83 -11.51 12.07
CA ALA A 220 -9.35 -10.31 12.71
C ALA A 220 -9.47 -9.13 11.74
N PHE A 221 -8.47 -8.92 10.88
CA PHE A 221 -8.46 -7.89 9.84
C PHE A 221 -9.61 -8.10 8.85
N PHE A 222 -9.82 -9.33 8.40
CA PHE A 222 -10.87 -9.65 7.44
C PHE A 222 -12.27 -9.50 8.05
N VAL A 223 -12.45 -9.80 9.33
CA VAL A 223 -13.69 -9.50 10.05
C VAL A 223 -13.97 -8.00 10.05
N ARG A 224 -12.97 -7.14 10.31
CA ARG A 224 -13.15 -5.68 10.23
C ARG A 224 -13.54 -5.20 8.85
N TYR A 225 -12.97 -5.80 7.82
CA TYR A 225 -13.33 -5.50 6.43
C TYR A 225 -14.81 -5.81 6.15
N LEU A 226 -15.26 -7.01 6.54
CA LEU A 226 -16.65 -7.43 6.37
C LEU A 226 -17.61 -6.57 7.20
N GLU A 227 -17.26 -6.24 8.45
CA GLU A 227 -18.03 -5.30 9.29
C GLU A 227 -18.17 -3.94 8.61
N GLY A 228 -17.09 -3.43 8.00
CA GLY A 228 -17.11 -2.20 7.21
C GLY A 228 -18.08 -2.24 6.04
N ILE A 229 -18.03 -3.31 5.25
CA ILE A 229 -18.95 -3.53 4.12
C ILE A 229 -20.39 -3.63 4.63
N GLN A 230 -20.64 -4.41 5.69
CA GLN A 230 -21.97 -4.56 6.26
C GLN A 230 -22.54 -3.24 6.79
N GLY A 231 -21.71 -2.43 7.44
CA GLY A 231 -22.10 -1.10 7.94
C GLY A 231 -22.56 -0.19 6.82
N HIS A 232 -21.76 -0.08 5.75
CA HIS A 232 -22.12 0.72 4.57
C HIS A 232 -23.35 0.19 3.84
N ALA A 233 -23.48 -1.14 3.70
CA ALA A 233 -24.61 -1.78 3.05
C ALA A 233 -25.89 -1.80 3.90
N GLY A 234 -25.83 -1.48 5.19
CA GLY A 234 -26.94 -1.61 6.13
C GLY A 234 -27.34 -3.07 6.40
N ILE A 235 -26.39 -4.01 6.27
CA ILE A 235 -26.59 -5.43 6.57
C ILE A 235 -26.57 -5.61 8.09
N VAL A 236 -27.61 -6.23 8.65
CA VAL A 236 -27.71 -6.52 10.08
C VAL A 236 -27.42 -8.00 10.32
N ALA A 237 -26.14 -8.32 10.48
CA ALA A 237 -25.69 -9.67 10.83
C ALA A 237 -24.32 -9.61 11.53
N ASP A 238 -24.05 -10.55 12.42
CA ASP A 238 -22.70 -10.77 12.94
C ASP A 238 -21.79 -11.30 11.82
N ALA A 239 -20.69 -10.59 11.54
CA ALA A 239 -19.84 -10.89 10.40
C ALA A 239 -19.22 -12.29 10.46
N LYS A 240 -18.86 -12.77 11.66
CA LYS A 240 -18.22 -14.07 11.86
C LYS A 240 -19.16 -15.25 11.55
N SER A 241 -20.46 -15.09 11.83
CA SER A 241 -21.48 -16.09 11.52
C SER A 241 -22.17 -15.87 10.17
N ALA A 242 -22.02 -14.69 9.55
CA ALA A 242 -22.60 -14.35 8.26
C ALA A 242 -21.74 -14.74 7.07
N TRP A 243 -20.43 -14.83 7.28
CA TRP A 243 -19.47 -15.04 6.22
C TRP A 243 -18.49 -16.14 6.59
N ALA A 244 -18.18 -17.01 5.64
CA ALA A 244 -16.97 -17.80 5.65
C ALA A 244 -15.98 -17.21 4.65
N TYR A 245 -14.69 -17.28 4.92
CA TYR A 245 -13.67 -16.95 3.94
C TYR A 245 -12.57 -18.01 3.94
N GLU A 246 -12.00 -18.24 2.76
CA GLU A 246 -10.90 -19.18 2.56
C GLU A 246 -9.83 -18.53 1.69
N SER A 247 -8.57 -18.65 2.09
CA SER A 247 -7.42 -18.23 1.28
C SER A 247 -7.29 -19.14 0.07
N LYS A 248 -7.17 -18.55 -1.13
CA LYS A 248 -7.04 -19.23 -2.41
C LYS A 248 -5.94 -18.61 -3.25
N MET A 249 -5.42 -19.42 -4.17
CA MET A 249 -4.51 -18.99 -5.21
C MET A 249 -5.19 -19.19 -6.58
N ASP A 250 -5.06 -18.21 -7.46
CA ASP A 250 -5.38 -18.28 -8.87
C ASP A 250 -4.14 -17.84 -9.64
N LYS A 251 -3.35 -18.81 -10.11
CA LYS A 251 -2.00 -18.59 -10.64
C LYS A 251 -1.14 -17.80 -9.62
N ALA A 252 -0.61 -16.64 -10.02
CA ALA A 252 0.21 -15.76 -9.21
C ALA A 252 -0.61 -14.76 -8.36
N MET A 253 -1.92 -14.94 -8.22
CA MET A 253 -2.77 -14.05 -7.43
C MET A 253 -3.32 -14.80 -6.21
N HIS A 254 -2.96 -14.36 -5.01
CA HIS A 254 -3.68 -14.74 -3.79
C HIS A 254 -4.99 -13.96 -3.70
N PHE A 255 -6.06 -14.58 -3.21
CA PHE A 255 -7.31 -13.89 -2.87
C PHE A 255 -8.07 -14.64 -1.79
N PHE A 256 -9.02 -13.97 -1.14
CA PHE A 256 -9.98 -14.64 -0.26
C PHE A 256 -11.26 -14.94 -1.03
N LYS A 257 -11.65 -16.22 -1.10
CA LYS A 257 -13.01 -16.58 -1.51
C LYS A 257 -13.93 -16.42 -0.31
N VAL A 258 -14.89 -15.51 -0.41
CA VAL A 258 -15.81 -15.16 0.68
C VAL A 258 -17.20 -15.66 0.33
N THR A 259 -17.83 -16.40 1.23
CA THR A 259 -19.14 -17.05 1.02
C THR A 259 -20.14 -16.53 2.04
N ALA A 260 -21.29 -16.06 1.56
CA ALA A 260 -22.44 -15.74 2.41
C ALA A 260 -23.02 -17.03 3.00
N LEU A 261 -23.11 -17.13 4.33
CA LEU A 261 -23.64 -18.31 5.03
C LEU A 261 -25.15 -18.23 5.31
N LYS A 262 -25.73 -17.04 5.14
CA LYS A 262 -27.15 -16.78 5.33
C LYS A 262 -27.64 -15.74 4.32
N ASP A 263 -28.95 -15.71 4.09
CA ASP A 263 -29.58 -14.65 3.31
C ASP A 263 -29.42 -13.31 4.03
N MET A 264 -28.99 -12.29 3.31
CA MET A 264 -28.77 -10.94 3.83
C MET A 264 -29.42 -9.90 2.92
N VAL A 265 -29.81 -8.77 3.51
CA VAL A 265 -30.43 -7.64 2.82
C VAL A 265 -29.56 -6.41 2.99
N CYS A 266 -29.13 -5.82 1.88
CA CYS A 266 -28.41 -4.56 1.83
C CYS A 266 -29.42 -3.40 1.88
N LYS A 267 -29.80 -2.96 3.08
CA LYS A 267 -30.83 -1.92 3.29
C LYS A 267 -30.47 -0.59 2.63
N ASN A 268 -29.18 -0.26 2.57
CA ASN A 268 -28.72 1.01 1.99
C ASN A 268 -28.53 0.92 0.47
N PHE A 269 -28.65 -0.27 -0.13
CA PHE A 269 -28.47 -0.53 -1.56
C PHE A 269 -29.75 -1.10 -2.15
N ASP A 270 -30.84 -0.33 -2.09
CA ASP A 270 -32.16 -0.65 -2.66
C ASP A 270 -32.75 -2.00 -2.20
N GLY A 271 -32.36 -2.47 -1.01
CA GLY A 271 -32.81 -3.76 -0.50
C GLY A 271 -32.24 -4.96 -1.27
N TYR A 272 -31.11 -4.80 -1.96
CA TYR A 272 -30.44 -5.87 -2.67
C TYR A 272 -30.25 -7.11 -1.77
N LYS A 273 -30.56 -8.29 -2.30
CA LYS A 273 -30.49 -9.54 -1.55
C LYS A 273 -29.24 -10.32 -1.91
N ILE A 274 -28.45 -10.67 -0.89
CA ILE A 274 -27.35 -11.62 -1.00
C ILE A 274 -27.89 -12.95 -0.51
N SER A 275 -28.04 -13.92 -1.41
CA SER A 275 -28.47 -15.28 -1.04
C SER A 275 -27.36 -16.05 -0.35
N ALA A 276 -27.73 -16.92 0.59
CA ALA A 276 -26.83 -17.91 1.16
C ALA A 276 -26.18 -18.74 0.04
N GLY A 277 -24.88 -19.00 0.16
CA GLY A 277 -24.06 -19.67 -0.84
C GLY A 277 -23.46 -18.74 -1.91
N THR A 278 -23.83 -17.45 -1.96
CA THR A 278 -23.18 -16.48 -2.86
C THR A 278 -21.69 -16.37 -2.52
N THR A 279 -20.82 -16.42 -3.53
CA THR A 279 -19.37 -16.35 -3.35
C THR A 279 -18.76 -15.15 -4.07
N TYR A 280 -17.76 -14.52 -3.45
CA TYR A 280 -17.01 -13.40 -3.99
C TYR A 280 -15.51 -13.69 -3.98
N LYS A 281 -14.77 -13.18 -4.96
CA LYS A 281 -13.30 -13.06 -4.89
C LYS A 281 -12.97 -11.70 -4.28
N MET A 282 -12.34 -11.67 -3.11
CA MET A 282 -12.06 -10.44 -2.36
C MET A 282 -10.58 -10.31 -2.03
N PHE A 283 -10.14 -9.06 -1.88
CA PHE A 283 -8.79 -8.70 -1.46
C PHE A 283 -7.67 -9.41 -2.26
N PRO A 284 -7.67 -9.26 -3.60
CA PRO A 284 -6.65 -9.88 -4.44
C PRO A 284 -5.26 -9.29 -4.17
N SER A 285 -4.26 -10.16 -4.16
CA SER A 285 -2.84 -9.85 -4.02
C SER A 285 -2.06 -10.51 -5.16
N TRP A 286 -1.68 -9.71 -6.16
CA TRP A 286 -0.91 -10.15 -7.31
C TRP A 286 0.57 -10.24 -6.95
N LYS A 287 1.17 -11.36 -7.34
CA LYS A 287 2.60 -11.63 -7.31
C LYS A 287 3.14 -11.50 -8.73
N ARG A 288 4.35 -10.97 -8.86
CA ARG A 288 4.96 -10.70 -10.16
C ARG A 288 6.44 -10.98 -10.13
N ALA A 289 6.88 -11.78 -11.08
CA ALA A 289 8.28 -12.09 -11.26
C ALA A 289 9.09 -10.87 -11.72
N GLU A 290 10.40 -10.96 -11.57
CA GLU A 290 11.33 -9.88 -11.88
C GLU A 290 11.29 -9.48 -13.36
N ASP A 291 11.20 -10.43 -14.27
CA ASP A 291 11.08 -10.18 -15.70
C ASP A 291 9.81 -9.41 -16.05
N GLU A 292 8.66 -9.77 -15.46
CA GLU A 292 7.40 -9.05 -15.62
C GLU A 292 7.49 -7.59 -15.13
N VAL A 293 8.11 -7.38 -13.95
CA VAL A 293 8.34 -6.03 -13.40
C VAL A 293 9.23 -5.22 -14.35
N HIS A 294 10.33 -5.80 -14.84
CA HIS A 294 11.23 -5.13 -15.77
C HIS A 294 10.56 -4.80 -17.09
N GLU A 295 9.78 -5.73 -17.65
CA GLU A 295 9.08 -5.55 -18.92
C GLU A 295 8.08 -4.40 -18.85
N ILE A 296 7.16 -4.43 -17.87
CA ILE A 296 6.12 -3.40 -17.70
C ILE A 296 6.78 -2.03 -17.49
N THR A 297 7.79 -1.95 -16.60
CA THR A 297 8.45 -0.68 -16.29
C THR A 297 9.15 -0.07 -17.51
N LYS A 298 9.93 -0.87 -18.24
CA LYS A 298 10.71 -0.39 -19.41
C LYS A 298 9.80 0.00 -20.56
N LYS A 299 8.72 -0.75 -20.78
CA LYS A 299 7.73 -0.46 -21.83
C LYS A 299 7.11 0.92 -21.65
N GLU A 300 6.91 1.36 -20.41
CA GLU A 300 6.37 2.68 -20.09
C GLU A 300 7.41 3.80 -20.07
N GLY A 301 8.64 3.55 -20.54
CA GLY A 301 9.68 4.57 -20.68
C GLY A 301 10.35 4.96 -19.36
N LEU A 302 10.34 4.06 -18.37
CA LEU A 302 11.07 4.21 -17.12
C LEU A 302 12.34 3.35 -17.14
N SER A 303 13.37 3.78 -16.41
CA SER A 303 14.53 2.94 -16.10
C SER A 303 14.21 2.09 -14.88
N VAL A 304 14.77 0.87 -14.83
CA VAL A 304 14.58 -0.05 -13.71
C VAL A 304 15.84 -0.88 -13.48
N LYS A 305 16.26 -0.93 -12.22
CA LYS A 305 17.40 -1.73 -11.74
C LYS A 305 16.93 -2.56 -10.54
N THR A 306 17.19 -3.86 -10.56
CA THR A 306 17.04 -4.70 -9.37
C THR A 306 18.13 -4.32 -8.36
N LEU A 307 17.71 -3.93 -7.16
CA LEU A 307 18.61 -3.62 -6.05
C LEU A 307 19.03 -4.89 -5.32
N GLY A 308 18.07 -5.80 -5.10
CA GLY A 308 18.34 -7.07 -4.46
C GLY A 308 17.11 -7.98 -4.40
N LYS A 309 17.37 -9.22 -4.04
CA LYS A 309 16.37 -10.25 -3.76
C LYS A 309 16.65 -10.86 -2.40
N ALA A 310 15.61 -11.08 -1.62
CA ALA A 310 15.70 -11.72 -0.32
C ALA A 310 16.17 -13.17 -0.46
N LYS A 311 16.93 -13.64 0.53
CA LYS A 311 17.53 -14.97 0.49
C LYS A 311 16.51 -16.11 0.60
N ASN A 312 15.42 -15.89 1.35
CA ASN A 312 14.49 -16.94 1.79
C ASN A 312 13.05 -16.71 1.29
N SER A 313 12.83 -15.75 0.40
CA SER A 313 11.51 -15.49 -0.17
C SER A 313 11.61 -14.91 -1.57
N GLY A 314 10.43 -14.75 -2.19
CA GLY A 314 10.26 -14.07 -3.45
C GLY A 314 10.40 -12.55 -3.39
N MET A 315 10.70 -11.96 -2.23
CA MET A 315 10.74 -10.51 -2.09
C MET A 315 11.94 -9.92 -2.84
N CYS A 316 11.68 -8.99 -3.77
CA CYS A 316 12.67 -8.25 -4.52
C CYS A 316 12.47 -6.74 -4.34
N GLN A 317 13.53 -5.97 -4.50
CA GLN A 317 13.46 -4.51 -4.54
C GLN A 317 14.04 -3.94 -5.83
N TYR A 318 13.39 -2.91 -6.34
CA TYR A 318 13.74 -2.24 -7.59
C TYR A 318 13.92 -0.75 -7.35
N LEU A 319 14.94 -0.19 -8.00
CA LEU A 319 15.12 1.24 -8.18
C LEU A 319 14.60 1.62 -9.57
N ILE A 320 13.63 2.51 -9.59
CA ILE A 320 12.98 3.03 -10.80
C ILE A 320 13.27 4.53 -10.91
N GLY A 321 13.53 4.99 -12.13
CA GLY A 321 13.78 6.39 -12.42
C GLY A 321 13.33 6.78 -13.82
N PRO A 322 13.47 8.06 -14.20
CA PRO A 322 13.34 8.46 -15.59
C PRO A 322 14.44 7.78 -16.45
N GLN A 323 14.17 7.64 -17.75
CA GLN A 323 15.18 7.28 -18.75
C GLN A 323 16.01 8.50 -19.16
#